data_AF-A0A6S7KJY7-F1
#
_entry.id   AF-A0A6S7KJY7-F1
#
_cell.length_a   1.000
_cell.length_b   1.000
_cell.length_c   1.000
_cell.angle_alpha   90.00
_cell.angle_beta   90.00
_cell.angle_gamma   90.00
#
_symmetry.space_group_name_H-M   'P 1'
#
loop_
_entity.id
_entity.type
_entity.pdbx_description
1 polymer ?
#
loop_
_entity_poly.entity_id
_entity_poly.type
_entity_poly.pdbx_seq_one_letter_code
_entity_poly.pdbx_strand_id
1 'polypeptide(L)'
;NDAFIGRTYLAAIDHNAHMFRKAAVTKSGQPKYNKVYSKRSKNWRVDEVKEPKSYDFWPTLATRILQKKIKDQISILRAVPVPEDHPKNIAPSIALKPIPKTSDLVQRAQSRFVTEQTNKDAIMGEGPSTS
;
A
#
# COMPACT_ATOMS: atom_id res chain seq x y z
N ASN A 1 -17.75 3.11 -11.02
CA ASN A 1 -16.60 3.16 -10.08
C ASN A 1 -16.66 1.91 -9.20
N ASP A 2 -16.61 0.74 -9.85
CA ASP A 2 -17.22 -0.46 -9.26
C ASP A 2 -16.17 -1.26 -8.47
N ALA A 3 -14.90 -1.14 -8.86
CA ALA A 3 -13.78 -1.74 -8.17
C ALA A 3 -13.55 -1.12 -6.76
N PHE A 4 -13.77 0.18 -6.58
CA PHE A 4 -13.65 0.83 -5.28
C PHE A 4 -14.74 0.33 -4.32
N ILE A 5 -15.99 0.37 -4.77
CA ILE A 5 -17.15 -0.08 -4.01
C ILE A 5 -17.01 -1.57 -3.63
N GLY A 6 -16.59 -2.41 -4.58
CA GLY A 6 -16.34 -3.83 -4.32
C GLY A 6 -15.28 -4.07 -3.25
N ARG A 7 -14.18 -3.30 -3.26
CA ARG A 7 -13.14 -3.38 -2.21
C ARG A 7 -13.68 -2.98 -0.85
N THR A 8 -14.50 -1.93 -0.78
CA THR A 8 -15.14 -1.49 0.48
C THR A 8 -16.05 -2.57 1.05
N TYR A 9 -16.88 -3.21 0.23
CA TYR A 9 -17.73 -4.30 0.69
C TYR A 9 -16.92 -5.53 1.14
N LEU A 10 -15.85 -5.88 0.42
CA LEU A 10 -14.99 -6.98 0.82
C LEU A 10 -14.31 -6.71 2.17
N ALA A 11 -13.84 -5.47 2.40
CA ALA A 11 -13.27 -5.06 3.67
C ALA A 11 -14.29 -5.12 4.81
N ALA A 12 -15.55 -4.73 4.55
CA ALA A 12 -16.62 -4.84 5.54
C ALA A 12 -16.95 -6.30 5.89
N ILE A 13 -16.98 -7.19 4.89
CA ILE A 13 -17.18 -8.64 5.12
C ILE A 13 -16.01 -9.23 5.91
N ASP A 14 -14.77 -8.92 5.54
CA ASP A 14 -13.58 -9.37 6.29
C ASP A 14 -13.63 -8.90 7.74
N HIS A 15 -13.97 -7.62 7.96
CA HIS A 15 -14.10 -7.07 9.30
C HIS A 15 -15.16 -7.82 10.11
N ASN A 16 -16.37 -7.93 9.58
CA ASN A 16 -17.50 -8.57 10.26
C ASN A 16 -17.21 -10.03 10.60
N ALA A 17 -16.58 -10.78 9.69
CA ALA A 17 -16.19 -12.18 9.92
C ALA A 17 -15.17 -12.32 11.06
N HIS A 18 -14.34 -11.30 11.31
CA HIS A 18 -13.22 -11.37 12.25
C HIS A 18 -13.37 -10.53 13.52
N MET A 19 -14.47 -9.79 13.68
CA MET A 19 -14.70 -8.88 14.80
C MET A 19 -14.70 -9.59 16.15
N PHE A 20 -15.42 -10.69 16.25
CA PHE A 20 -15.65 -11.44 17.49
C PHE A 20 -14.78 -12.69 17.63
N ARG A 21 -13.57 -12.67 17.05
CA ARG A 21 -12.61 -13.76 17.25
C ARG A 21 -12.30 -13.95 18.73
N LYS A 22 -12.37 -15.20 19.18
CA LYS A 22 -12.08 -15.60 20.55
C LYS A 22 -10.58 -15.52 20.83
N ALA A 23 -10.25 -15.59 22.11
CA ALA A 23 -8.88 -15.76 22.57
C ALA A 23 -8.29 -17.08 22.05
N ALA A 24 -7.08 -17.03 21.52
CA ALA A 24 -6.31 -18.21 21.21
C ALA A 24 -5.93 -18.91 22.51
N VAL A 25 -6.16 -20.22 22.56
CA VAL A 25 -5.82 -21.04 23.72
C VAL A 25 -4.51 -21.81 23.53
N THR A 26 -3.84 -22.11 24.63
CA THR A 26 -2.71 -23.04 24.70
C THR A 26 -3.20 -24.49 24.62
N LYS A 27 -2.27 -25.45 24.50
CA LYS A 27 -2.61 -26.89 24.54
C LYS A 27 -3.31 -27.30 25.84
N SER A 28 -3.12 -26.53 26.92
CA SER A 28 -3.77 -26.72 28.23
C SER A 28 -5.11 -25.98 28.36
N GLY A 29 -5.62 -25.36 27.29
CA GLY A 29 -6.90 -24.64 27.28
C GLY A 29 -6.86 -23.24 27.90
N GLN A 30 -5.69 -22.72 28.25
CA GLN A 30 -5.54 -21.40 28.86
C GLN A 30 -5.37 -20.31 27.79
N PRO A 31 -5.89 -19.08 28.00
CA PRO A 31 -5.74 -18.00 27.04
C PRO A 31 -4.27 -17.63 26.82
N LYS A 32 -3.91 -17.34 25.57
CA LYS A 32 -2.57 -16.85 25.20
C LYS A 32 -2.53 -15.33 25.28
N TYR A 33 -1.42 -14.82 25.79
CA TYR A 33 -1.20 -13.39 25.93
C TYR A 33 0.16 -12.97 25.36
N ASN A 34 0.21 -11.76 24.79
CA ASN A 34 1.43 -11.09 24.38
C ASN A 34 1.71 -9.92 25.32
N LYS A 35 2.98 -9.76 25.70
CA LYS A 35 3.45 -8.58 26.43
C LYS A 35 3.81 -7.49 25.42
N VAL A 36 3.17 -6.34 25.53
CA VAL A 36 3.40 -5.19 24.64
C VAL A 36 3.85 -4.01 25.47
N TYR A 37 4.97 -3.40 25.09
CA TYR A 37 5.44 -2.17 25.73
C TYR A 37 4.78 -0.95 25.09
N SER A 38 4.04 -0.18 25.88
CA SER A 38 3.43 1.07 25.45
C SER A 38 4.43 2.22 25.58
N LYS A 39 4.88 2.75 24.43
CA LYS A 39 5.77 3.93 24.41
C LYS A 39 5.10 5.18 25.01
N ARG A 40 3.77 5.32 24.84
CA ARG A 40 3.00 6.48 25.35
C ARG A 40 2.96 6.51 26.87
N SER A 41 2.66 5.39 27.51
CA SER A 41 2.53 5.31 28.97
C SER A 41 3.80 4.82 29.67
N LYS A 42 4.87 4.53 28.90
CA LYS A 42 6.14 3.95 29.38
C LYS A 42 5.95 2.73 30.28
N ASN A 43 4.98 1.88 29.96
CA ASN A 43 4.65 0.72 30.78
C ASN A 43 4.33 -0.50 29.91
N TRP A 44 4.47 -1.69 30.50
CA TRP A 44 4.07 -2.95 29.90
C TRP A 44 2.57 -3.18 30.07
N ARG A 45 1.93 -3.67 29.02
CA ARG A 45 0.56 -4.17 29.08
C ARG A 45 0.48 -5.57 28.48
N VAL A 46 -0.60 -6.25 28.79
CA VAL A 46 -0.88 -7.60 28.31
C VAL A 46 -2.02 -7.51 27.30
N ASP A 47 -1.78 -7.95 26.07
CA ASP A 47 -2.80 -8.03 25.03
C ASP A 47 -3.13 -9.50 24.78
N GLU A 48 -4.42 -9.82 24.72
CA GLU A 48 -4.89 -11.18 24.43
C GLU A 48 -4.64 -11.53 22.96
N VAL A 49 -4.04 -12.70 22.73
CA VAL A 49 -3.82 -13.21 21.38
C VAL A 49 -5.14 -13.77 20.90
N LYS A 50 -5.70 -13.23 19.82
CA LYS A 50 -6.91 -13.78 19.20
C LYS A 50 -6.59 -14.98 18.31
N GLU A 51 -7.59 -15.82 18.07
CA GLU A 51 -7.51 -16.93 17.13
C GLU A 51 -7.06 -16.48 15.72
N PRO A 52 -6.39 -17.36 14.95
CA PRO A 52 -6.05 -17.10 13.56
C PRO A 52 -7.28 -16.67 12.74
N LYS A 53 -7.06 -15.87 11.69
CA LYS A 53 -8.12 -15.54 10.74
C LYS A 53 -8.58 -16.80 10.00
N SER A 54 -9.89 -16.97 9.84
CA SER A 54 -10.46 -18.01 8.97
C SER A 54 -11.21 -17.36 7.80
N TYR A 55 -11.19 -18.02 6.65
CA TYR A 55 -11.81 -17.52 5.43
C TYR A 55 -12.95 -18.43 4.97
N ASP A 56 -13.70 -19.00 5.93
CA ASP A 56 -14.76 -19.98 5.65
C ASP A 56 -15.93 -19.38 4.84
N PHE A 57 -16.05 -18.04 4.84
CA PHE A 57 -17.01 -17.31 4.01
C PHE A 57 -16.60 -17.23 2.53
N TRP A 58 -15.32 -17.46 2.21
CA TRP A 58 -14.78 -17.30 0.86
C TRP A 58 -15.41 -18.26 -0.17
N PRO A 59 -15.56 -19.57 0.09
CA PRO A 59 -16.22 -20.48 -0.85
C PRO A 59 -17.63 -20.01 -1.22
N THR A 60 -18.42 -19.57 -0.24
CA THR A 60 -19.78 -19.04 -0.46
C THR A 60 -19.75 -17.79 -1.35
N LEU A 61 -18.80 -16.87 -1.10
CA LEU A 61 -18.63 -15.67 -1.90
C LEU A 61 -18.23 -16.02 -3.35
N ALA A 62 -17.28 -16.95 -3.53
CA ALA A 62 -16.85 -17.42 -4.83
C ALA A 62 -18.00 -18.07 -5.61
N THR A 63 -18.80 -18.94 -4.98
CA THR A 63 -19.99 -19.55 -5.61
C THR A 63 -20.99 -18.49 -6.06
N ARG A 64 -21.28 -17.48 -5.23
CA ARG A 64 -22.17 -16.37 -5.58
C ARG A 64 -21.66 -15.57 -6.77
N ILE A 65 -20.35 -15.30 -6.81
CA ILE A 65 -19.71 -14.60 -7.94
C ILE A 65 -19.84 -15.42 -9.22
N LEU A 66 -19.56 -16.73 -9.16
CA LEU A 66 -19.68 -17.62 -10.32
C LEU A 66 -21.12 -17.72 -10.82
N GLN A 67 -22.10 -17.89 -9.93
CA GLN A 67 -23.52 -17.90 -10.28
C GLN A 67 -23.95 -16.59 -10.95
N LYS A 68 -23.47 -15.45 -10.43
CA LYS A 68 -23.75 -14.14 -11.02
C LYS A 68 -23.13 -14.03 -12.41
N LYS A 69 -21.91 -14.52 -12.60
CA LYS A 69 -21.23 -14.56 -13.91
C LYS A 69 -21.96 -15.44 -14.93
N ILE A 70 -22.46 -16.61 -14.52
CA ILE A 70 -23.22 -17.51 -15.43
C ILE A 70 -24.51 -16.84 -15.92
N LYS A 71 -25.16 -16.07 -15.03
CA LYS A 71 -26.40 -15.34 -15.37
C LYS A 71 -26.13 -14.07 -16.17
N ASP A 72 -24.93 -13.51 -16.06
CA ASP A 72 -24.55 -12.31 -16.78
C ASP A 72 -24.28 -12.66 -18.25
N GLN A 73 -25.06 -12.10 -19.17
CA GLN A 73 -24.89 -12.37 -20.61
C GLN A 73 -23.74 -11.55 -21.22
N ILE A 74 -23.11 -10.67 -20.43
CA ILE A 74 -22.15 -9.67 -20.92
C ILE A 74 -20.71 -10.07 -20.53
N SER A 75 -19.79 -9.92 -21.48
CA SER A 75 -18.37 -10.21 -21.29
C SER A 75 -17.69 -9.33 -20.23
N ILE A 76 -16.78 -9.94 -19.48
CA ILE A 76 -15.97 -9.34 -18.40
C ILE A 76 -15.02 -8.24 -18.93
N LEU A 77 -14.75 -8.22 -20.24
CA LEU A 77 -13.84 -7.28 -20.90
C LEU A 77 -14.53 -5.99 -21.37
N ARG A 78 -15.79 -5.77 -21.02
CA ARG A 78 -16.49 -4.56 -21.47
C ARG A 78 -15.78 -3.31 -20.94
N ALA A 79 -15.46 -2.41 -21.87
CA ALA A 79 -15.09 -1.04 -21.52
C ALA A 79 -16.28 -0.39 -20.78
N VAL A 80 -16.11 -0.11 -19.49
CA VAL A 80 -17.06 0.70 -18.74
C VAL A 80 -16.81 2.14 -19.15
N PRO A 81 -17.76 2.80 -19.85
CA PRO A 81 -17.59 4.21 -20.18
C PRO A 81 -17.43 4.98 -18.87
N VAL A 82 -16.32 5.70 -18.77
CA VAL A 82 -16.05 6.58 -17.63
C VAL A 82 -16.99 7.77 -17.79
N PRO A 83 -17.89 8.07 -16.82
CA PRO A 83 -18.76 9.23 -16.90
C PRO A 83 -17.97 10.51 -17.12
N GLU A 84 -18.54 11.48 -17.82
CA GLU A 84 -17.85 12.74 -18.16
C GLU A 84 -17.35 13.46 -16.89
N ASP A 85 -18.18 13.49 -15.84
CA ASP A 85 -17.88 14.07 -14.53
C ASP A 85 -16.96 13.23 -13.62
N HIS A 86 -16.41 12.12 -14.12
CA HIS A 86 -15.55 11.27 -13.29
C HIS A 86 -14.27 12.03 -12.91
N PRO A 87 -13.80 12.00 -11.65
CA PRO A 87 -12.64 12.79 -11.19
C PRO A 87 -11.32 12.50 -11.91
N LYS A 88 -11.22 11.36 -12.60
CA LYS A 88 -10.09 11.05 -13.49
C LYS A 88 -10.06 11.89 -14.78
N ASN A 89 -11.20 12.47 -15.17
CA ASN A 89 -11.35 13.31 -16.36
C ASN A 89 -11.24 14.81 -16.04
N ILE A 90 -11.35 15.19 -14.76
CA ILE A 90 -11.30 16.60 -14.31
C ILE A 90 -9.89 17.21 -14.51
N ALA A 91 -8.84 16.40 -14.38
CA ALA A 91 -7.48 16.84 -14.69
C ALA A 91 -6.62 15.67 -15.22
N PRO A 92 -5.83 15.85 -16.29
CA PRO A 92 -4.95 14.80 -16.82
C PRO A 92 -3.83 14.40 -15.83
N SER A 93 -3.57 15.22 -14.80
CA SER A 93 -2.58 14.96 -13.75
C SER A 93 -3.02 15.58 -12.42
N ILE A 94 -2.72 14.90 -11.32
CA ILE A 94 -2.89 15.42 -9.94
C ILE A 94 -1.81 16.44 -9.56
N ALA A 95 -0.79 16.62 -10.40
CA ALA A 95 0.33 17.50 -10.09
C ALA A 95 -0.09 18.98 -10.23
N LEU A 96 0.17 19.75 -9.17
CA LEU A 96 -0.03 21.21 -9.16
C LEU A 96 0.91 21.96 -10.11
N LYS A 97 1.96 21.28 -10.60
CA LYS A 97 2.96 21.84 -11.51
C LYS A 97 2.96 21.03 -12.81
N PRO A 98 3.16 21.68 -13.97
CA PRO A 98 3.26 20.98 -15.23
C PRO A 98 4.43 20.00 -15.20
N ILE A 99 4.29 18.89 -15.94
CA ILE A 99 5.36 17.91 -16.10
C ILE A 99 6.57 18.62 -16.71
N PRO A 100 7.72 18.66 -16.02
CA PRO A 100 8.95 19.19 -16.61
C PRO A 100 9.41 18.28 -17.75
N LYS A 101 10.17 18.84 -18.69
CA LYS A 101 10.68 18.05 -19.84
C LYS A 101 11.57 16.92 -19.34
N THR A 102 11.48 15.77 -20.01
CA THR A 102 12.26 14.57 -19.67
C THR A 102 13.77 14.84 -19.70
N SER A 103 14.23 15.69 -20.63
CA SER A 103 15.63 16.15 -20.71
C SER A 103 16.12 16.76 -19.40
N ASP A 104 15.32 17.64 -18.82
CA ASP A 104 15.68 18.41 -17.63
C ASP A 104 15.72 17.52 -16.39
N LEU A 105 14.86 16.49 -16.35
CA LEU A 105 14.86 15.48 -15.30
C LEU A 105 16.12 14.61 -15.35
N VAL A 106 16.53 14.17 -16.55
CA VAL A 106 17.74 13.36 -16.74
C VAL A 106 19.00 14.14 -16.35
N GLN A 107 19.10 15.41 -16.76
CA GLN A 107 20.23 16.27 -16.43
C GLN A 107 20.35 16.53 -14.91
N ARG A 108 19.22 16.80 -14.23
CA ARG A 108 19.19 16.95 -12.77
C ARG A 108 19.60 15.67 -12.04
N ALA A 109 19.21 14.50 -12.56
CA ALA A 109 19.59 13.22 -11.97
C ALA A 109 21.11 12.99 -12.07
N GLN A 110 21.72 13.29 -13.21
CA GLN A 110 23.16 13.18 -13.44
C GLN A 110 23.96 14.16 -12.56
N SER A 111 23.49 15.40 -12.42
CA SER A 111 24.12 16.43 -11.58
C SER A 111 24.29 16.02 -10.10
N ARG A 112 23.36 15.22 -9.56
CA ARG A 112 23.43 14.73 -8.17
C ARG A 112 24.62 13.81 -7.88
N PHE A 113 25.19 13.19 -8.91
CA PHE A 113 26.33 12.28 -8.77
C PHE A 113 27.69 12.97 -8.93
N VAL A 114 27.74 14.27 -9.27
CA VAL A 114 28.99 14.99 -9.57
C VAL A 114 29.55 15.74 -8.35
N THR A 115 28.80 15.84 -7.26
CA THR A 115 29.16 16.71 -6.13
C THR A 115 30.25 16.16 -5.20
N GLU A 116 30.61 14.87 -5.26
CA GLU A 116 31.63 14.29 -4.35
C GLU A 116 33.05 14.16 -4.95
N GLN A 117 33.22 14.16 -6.28
CA GLN A 117 34.54 14.01 -6.89
C GLN A 117 35.27 15.35 -7.10
N THR A 118 34.53 16.42 -7.44
CA THR A 118 35.14 17.70 -7.86
C THR A 118 35.72 18.54 -6.72
N ASN A 119 35.34 18.28 -5.47
CA ASN A 119 35.89 19.00 -4.31
C ASN A 119 37.23 18.42 -3.78
N LYS A 120 37.65 17.23 -4.23
CA LYS A 120 38.92 16.62 -3.81
C LYS A 120 40.09 17.08 -4.68
N ASP A 121 39.84 17.35 -5.96
CA ASP A 121 40.88 17.75 -6.91
C ASP A 121 41.26 19.24 -6.79
N ALA A 122 40.38 20.08 -6.23
CA ALA A 122 40.65 21.50 -6.01
C ALA A 122 41.60 21.79 -4.82
N ILE A 123 41.86 20.82 -3.94
CA ILE A 123 42.67 21.01 -2.72
C ILE A 123 44.14 20.57 -2.92
N MET A 124 44.47 19.82 -3.97
CA MET A 124 45.80 19.21 -4.18
C MET A 124 46.66 19.87 -5.27
N GLY A 125 46.23 21.03 -5.81
CA GLY A 125 46.75 21.58 -7.06
C GLY A 125 47.75 22.76 -7.00
N GLU A 126 48.18 23.24 -5.83
CA GLU A 126 49.18 24.32 -5.77
C GLU A 126 50.29 24.05 -4.74
N GLY A 127 51.45 23.64 -5.24
CA GLY A 127 52.73 23.60 -4.52
C GLY A 127 53.86 23.92 -5.51
N PRO A 128 54.87 24.72 -5.12
CA PRO A 128 55.64 25.54 -6.07
C PRO A 128 56.75 24.76 -6.79
N SER A 129 56.98 25.11 -8.05
CA SER A 129 58.14 24.65 -8.82
C SER A 129 59.42 25.31 -8.30
N THR A 130 60.36 24.50 -7.80
CA THR A 130 61.75 24.91 -7.61
C THR A 130 62.67 24.10 -8.51
N SER A 131 63.55 24.84 -9.18
CA SER A 131 64.76 24.45 -9.93
C SER A 131 64.59 24.08 -11.40
#